data_AF-A0A964PUN3-F1
#
_entry.id   AF-A0A964PUN3-F1
#
_cell.length_a   1.000
_cell.length_b   1.000
_cell.length_c   1.000
_cell.angle_alpha   90.00
_cell.angle_beta   90.00
_cell.angle_gamma   90.00
#
_symmetry.space_group_name_H-M   'P 1'
#
loop_
_entity.id
_entity.type
_entity.pdbx_description
1 polymer ?
#
loop_
_entity_poly.entity_id
_entity_poly.type
_entity_poly.pdbx_seq_one_letter_code
_entity_poly.pdbx_strand_id
1 'polypeptide(L)' 'MNIESDLAYRLAKQLADATGQSLTEAVTSALRQSLATATRTSDADVLLAEVAAIQRFVADLPDRDARSADEILGY' A
#
# COMPACT_ATOMS: atom_id res chain seq x y z
N MET A 1 -17.43 10.11 27.84
CA MET A 1 -17.44 8.98 26.90
C MET A 1 -17.97 9.51 25.57
N ASN A 2 -17.15 9.54 24.51
CA ASN A 2 -16.71 8.37 23.71
C ASN A 2 -17.70 8.07 22.56
N ILE A 3 -18.10 9.12 21.83
CA ILE A 3 -19.00 9.05 20.66
C ILE A 3 -18.43 8.13 19.57
N GLU A 4 -17.10 8.02 19.47
CA GLU A 4 -16.43 7.06 18.57
C GLU A 4 -16.71 5.60 18.96
N SER A 5 -16.77 5.29 20.26
CA SER A 5 -17.02 3.92 20.71
C SER A 5 -18.48 3.48 20.53
N ASP A 6 -19.46 4.39 20.66
CA ASP A 6 -20.88 4.03 20.48
C ASP A 6 -21.21 3.72 19.02
N LEU A 7 -20.54 4.41 18.08
CA LEU A 7 -20.69 4.14 16.66
C LEU A 7 -19.94 2.85 16.28
N ALA A 8 -18.71 2.66 16.78
CA ALA A 8 -17.94 1.44 16.57
C ALA A 8 -18.69 0.20 17.09
N TYR A 9 -19.30 0.29 18.27
CA TYR A 9 -20.11 -0.80 18.84
C TYR A 9 -21.33 -1.12 17.99
N ARG A 10 -22.04 -0.10 17.49
CA ARG A 10 -23.21 -0.29 16.60
C ARG A 10 -22.81 -0.97 15.28
N LEU A 11 -21.71 -0.54 14.66
CA LEU A 11 -21.20 -1.16 13.44
C LEU A 11 -20.77 -2.61 13.67
N ALA A 12 -20.04 -2.87 14.76
CA ALA A 12 -19.64 -4.22 15.13
C ALA A 12 -20.85 -5.14 15.32
N LYS A 13 -21.92 -4.64 15.95
CA LYS A 13 -23.15 -5.40 16.14
C LYS A 13 -23.89 -5.67 14.83
N GLN A 14 -24.03 -4.66 13.99
CA GLN A 14 -24.61 -4.85 12.64
C GLN A 14 -23.82 -5.86 11.81
N LEU A 15 -22.49 -5.83 11.91
CA LEU A 15 -21.63 -6.78 11.23
C LEU A 15 -21.85 -8.21 11.76
N ALA A 16 -21.89 -8.38 13.07
CA ALA A 16 -22.15 -9.68 13.71
C ALA A 16 -23.52 -10.25 13.32
N ASP A 17 -24.56 -9.42 13.34
CA ASP A 17 -25.92 -9.80 12.94
C ASP A 17 -25.98 -10.19 11.45
N ALA A 18 -25.26 -9.48 10.59
CA ALA A 18 -25.20 -9.76 9.16
C ALA A 18 -24.40 -11.02 8.80
N THR A 19 -23.34 -11.33 9.55
CA THR A 19 -22.48 -12.51 9.30
C THR A 19 -22.89 -13.73 10.11
N GLY A 20 -23.83 -13.60 11.06
CA GLY A 20 -24.22 -14.67 11.99
C GLY A 20 -23.12 -15.06 12.98
N GLN A 21 -22.14 -14.18 13.19
CA GLN A 21 -20.99 -14.41 14.06
C GLN A 21 -21.20 -13.75 15.42
N SER A 22 -20.41 -14.15 16.43
CA SER A 22 -20.35 -13.37 17.66
C SER A 22 -19.74 -11.99 17.42
N LEU A 23 -20.05 -11.01 18.27
CA LEU A 23 -19.50 -9.66 18.19
C LEU A 23 -17.96 -9.67 18.11
N THR A 24 -17.33 -10.52 18.92
CA THR A 24 -15.87 -10.67 18.97
C THR A 24 -15.32 -11.25 17.66
N GLU A 25 -15.96 -12.30 17.12
CA GLU A 25 -15.53 -12.92 15.86
C GLU A 25 -15.69 -11.97 14.67
N ALA A 26 -16.82 -11.27 14.59
CA ALA A 26 -17.10 -10.30 13.55
C ALA A 26 -16.04 -9.18 13.53
N VAL A 27 -15.74 -8.59 14.69
CA VAL A 27 -14.71 -7.55 14.82
C VAL A 27 -13.33 -8.10 14.50
N THR A 28 -12.96 -9.26 15.05
CA THR A 28 -11.64 -9.86 14.80
C THR A 28 -11.45 -10.19 13.32
N SER A 29 -12.48 -10.72 12.65
CA SER A 29 -12.46 -11.04 11.23
C SER A 29 -12.32 -9.77 10.37
N ALA A 30 -13.11 -8.73 10.65
CA ALA A 30 -13.04 -7.46 9.94
C ALA A 30 -11.67 -6.79 10.08
N LEU A 31 -11.09 -6.81 11.29
CA LEU A 31 -9.75 -6.27 11.52
C LEU A 31 -8.69 -7.06 10.77
N ARG A 32 -8.75 -8.40 10.77
CA ARG A 32 -7.83 -9.23 9.98
C ARG A 32 -7.95 -8.96 8.48
N GLN A 33 -9.16 -8.84 7.96
CA GLN A 33 -9.41 -8.54 6.55
C GLN A 33 -8.92 -7.15 6.17
N SER A 34 -9.18 -6.15 7.03
CA SER A 34 -8.71 -4.78 6.84
C SER A 34 -7.18 -4.72 6.84
N LEU A 35 -6.53 -5.37 7.81
CA LEU A 35 -5.07 -5.47 7.85
C LEU A 35 -4.53 -6.18 6.61
N ALA A 36 -5.09 -7.32 6.21
CA ALA A 36 -4.66 -8.04 5.01
C ALA A 36 -4.89 -7.26 3.69
N THR A 37 -5.78 -6.26 3.70
CA THR A 37 -5.99 -5.37 2.56
C THR A 37 -5.01 -4.20 2.62
N ALA A 38 -4.78 -3.62 3.80
CA ALA A 38 -3.85 -2.53 4.01
C ALA A 38 -2.37 -2.95 3.86
N THR A 39 -2.04 -4.21 4.17
CA THR A 39 -0.69 -4.76 4.00
C THR A 39 -0.45 -5.39 2.65
N ARG A 40 -1.48 -5.50 1.79
CA ARG A 40 -1.29 -5.93 0.41
C ARG A 40 -0.56 -4.81 -0.32
N THR A 41 0.71 -5.04 -0.62
CA THR A 41 1.46 -4.23 -1.60
C THR A 41 0.67 -4.24 -2.90
N SER A 42 0.32 -3.05 -3.39
CA SER A 42 -0.38 -2.96 -4.67
C SER A 42 0.57 -3.33 -5.82
N ASP A 43 0.03 -3.81 -6.94
CA ASP A 43 0.85 -4.08 -8.13
C ASP A 43 1.62 -2.83 -8.59
N ALA A 44 1.03 -1.64 -8.37
CA ALA A 44 1.69 -0.35 -8.63
C ALA A 44 2.90 -0.12 -7.71
N ASP A 45 2.80 -0.45 -6.42
CA ASP A 45 3.92 -0.32 -5.48
C ASP A 45 5.05 -1.28 -5.83
N VAL A 46 4.73 -2.51 -6.27
CA VAL A 46 5.73 -3.46 -6.75
C VAL A 46 6.45 -2.91 -7.99
N LEU A 47 5.69 -2.43 -8.98
CA LEU A 47 6.26 -1.85 -10.21
C LEU A 47 7.15 -0.64 -9.90
N LEU A 48 6.71 0.26 -9.01
CA LEU A 48 7.51 1.41 -8.59
C LEU A 48 8.80 0.99 -7.87
N ALA A 49 8.75 -0.06 -7.05
CA ALA A 49 9.94 -0.60 -6.41
C ALA A 49 10.95 -1.18 -7.43
N GLU A 50 10.47 -1.87 -8.47
CA GLU A 50 11.31 -2.37 -9.56
C GLU A 50 11.94 -1.23 -10.37
N VAL A 51 11.15 -0.20 -10.72
CA VAL A 51 11.66 1.00 -11.41
C VAL A 51 12.72 1.70 -10.57
N ALA A 52 12.50 1.87 -9.26
CA ALA A 52 13.47 2.48 -8.36
C ALA A 52 14.77 1.65 -8.26
N ALA A 53 14.68 0.32 -8.30
CA ALA A 53 15.84 -0.55 -8.31
C ALA A 53 16.68 -0.38 -9.59
N ILE A 54 16.03 -0.28 -10.75
CA ILE A 54 16.70 0.00 -12.05
C ILE A 54 17.35 1.38 -12.03
N GLN A 55 16.63 2.41 -11.56
CA GLN A 55 17.16 3.77 -11.47
C GLN A 55 18.42 3.83 -10.61
N ARG A 56 18.40 3.19 -9.44
CA ARG A 56 19.58 3.12 -8.55
C ARG A 56 20.74 2.38 -9.22
N PHE A 57 20.46 1.25 -9.88
CA PHE A 57 21.49 0.51 -10.61
C PHE A 57 22.16 1.37 -11.69
N VAL A 58 21.37 2.09 -12.49
CA VAL A 58 21.90 2.96 -13.56
C VAL A 58 22.66 4.16 -12.99
N ALA A 59 22.18 4.74 -11.90
CA ALA A 59 22.82 5.89 -11.24
C ALA A 59 24.20 5.55 -10.65
N ASP A 60 24.43 4.30 -10.25
CA ASP A 60 25.72 3.84 -9.72
C ASP A 60 26.77 3.57 -10.83
N LEU A 61 26.38 3.58 -12.11
CA LEU A 61 27.32 3.35 -13.21
C LEU A 61 28.21 4.58 -13.46
N PRO A 62 29.51 4.39 -13.76
CA PRO A 62 30.40 5.50 -14.06
C PRO A 62 30.03 6.16 -15.39
N ASP A 63 30.01 7.50 -15.40
CA ASP A 63 29.85 8.27 -16.63
C ASP A 63 31.10 8.12 -17.51
N ARG A 64 30.90 7.61 -18.73
CA ARG A 64 31.96 7.38 -19.73
C ARG A 64 31.96 8.40 -20.86
N ASP A 65 30.92 9.24 -20.95
CA ASP A 65 30.74 10.18 -22.03
C ASP A 65 30.20 11.49 -21.47
N ALA A 66 31.12 12.42 -21.20
CA ALA A 66 30.80 13.71 -20.62
C ALA A 66 30.20 14.72 -21.62
N ARG A 67 29.92 14.30 -22.87
CA ARG A 67 29.21 15.13 -23.83
C ARG A 67 27.83 15.45 -23.30
N SER A 68 27.42 16.69 -23.49
CA SER A 68 26.04 17.11 -23.23
C SER A 68 25.07 16.36 -24.15
N ALA A 69 23.79 16.32 -23.76
CA ALA A 69 22.75 15.70 -24.58
C ALA A 69 22.71 16.30 -26.01
N ASP A 70 22.92 17.61 -26.15
CA ASP A 70 22.91 18.29 -27.44
C ASP A 70 24.12 17.88 -28.31
N GLU A 71 25.32 17.78 -27.73
CA GLU A 71 26.53 17.30 -28.42
C GLU A 71 26.42 15.82 -28.83
N ILE A 72 25.69 15.01 -28.07
CA ILE A 72 25.40 13.62 -28.41
C ILE A 72 24.40 13.55 -29.58
N LEU A 73 23.40 14.43 -29.57
CA LEU A 73 22.35 14.50 -30.60
C LEU A 73 22.80 15.24 -31.88
N GLY A 74 23.89 16.01 -31.81
CA GLY A 74 24.44 16.76 -32.93
C GLY A 74 23.79 18.13 -33.18
N TYR A 75 23.23 18.74 -32.13
CA TYR A 75 22.70 20.11 -32.15
C TYR A 75 23.73 21.14 -31.69
#